data_AF-A0A4R7DGM3-F1
#
_entry.id   AF-A0A4R7DGM3-F1
#
_cell.length_a   1.000
_cell.length_b   1.000
_cell.length_c   1.000
_cell.angle_alpha   90.00
_cell.angle_beta   90.00
_cell.angle_gamma   90.00
#
_symmetry.space_group_name_H-M   'P 1'
#
loop_
_entity.id
_entity.type
_entity.pdbx_description
1 polymer ?
#
loop_
_entity_poly.entity_id
_entity_poly.type
_entity_poly.pdbx_seq_one_letter_code
_entity_poly.pdbx_strand_id
1 'polypeptide(L)'
;MTPPDHNTDIVGKFIDVSLYRELAETIPDENLEVIEQIPQKDKEQIVNAYKPYLNGMELSPFAVTLGDNVLFTNSVGTVYYVDFDFGVFDMGRSLDEFVAELKNGL
;
A
#
# COMPACT_ATOMS: atom_id res chain seq x y z
N MET A 1 -23.15 -12.31 -0.96
CA MET A 1 -21.79 -12.87 -0.92
C MET A 1 -20.91 -11.81 -0.30
N THR A 2 -20.52 -12.00 0.95
CA THR A 2 -19.43 -11.23 1.56
C THR A 2 -18.15 -11.60 0.83
N PRO A 3 -17.28 -10.65 0.45
CA PRO A 3 -15.96 -11.02 -0.08
C PRO A 3 -15.26 -11.92 0.95
N PRO A 4 -14.44 -12.87 0.52
CA PRO A 4 -13.60 -13.61 1.45
C PRO A 4 -12.82 -12.58 2.28
N ASP A 5 -12.90 -12.69 3.61
CA ASP A 5 -11.94 -12.05 4.51
C ASP A 5 -10.58 -12.67 4.17
N HIS A 6 -9.89 -12.12 3.18
CA HIS A 6 -8.46 -12.30 3.08
C HIS A 6 -7.93 -11.77 4.41
N ASN A 7 -7.38 -12.67 5.22
CA ASN A 7 -6.81 -12.31 6.51
C ASN A 7 -5.59 -11.42 6.26
N THR A 8 -5.80 -10.13 6.00
CA THR A 8 -4.79 -9.13 5.69
C THR A 8 -4.26 -8.49 6.96
N ASP A 9 -4.22 -9.23 8.08
CA ASP A 9 -3.57 -8.69 9.28
C ASP A 9 -2.06 -8.54 9.05
N ILE A 10 -1.71 -7.31 8.65
CA ILE A 10 -0.36 -6.86 8.31
C ILE A 10 0.05 -5.65 9.16
N VAL A 11 -0.77 -5.27 10.14
CA VAL A 11 -0.43 -4.17 11.05
C VAL A 11 0.78 -4.59 11.91
N GLY A 12 1.74 -3.68 12.07
CA GLY A 12 3.03 -3.93 12.71
C GLY A 12 4.02 -4.74 11.86
N LYS A 13 3.73 -4.96 10.56
CA LYS A 13 4.69 -5.53 9.60
C LYS A 13 5.45 -4.43 8.88
N PHE A 14 6.64 -4.79 8.40
CA PHE A 14 7.56 -3.87 7.74
C PHE A 14 7.71 -4.26 6.27
N ILE A 15 7.62 -3.26 5.40
CA ILE A 15 7.95 -3.36 3.98
C ILE A 15 9.46 -3.09 3.87
N ASP A 16 10.23 -4.05 3.38
CA ASP A 16 11.63 -3.84 3.00
C ASP A 16 11.66 -3.04 1.69
N VAL A 17 12.07 -1.77 1.79
CA VAL A 17 12.08 -0.85 0.65
C VAL A 17 13.09 -1.29 -0.41
N SER A 18 14.15 -2.01 -0.03
CA SER A 18 15.19 -2.46 -0.97
C SER A 18 14.68 -3.44 -2.04
N LEU A 19 13.53 -4.08 -1.80
CA LEU A 19 12.85 -4.95 -2.76
C LEU A 19 12.17 -4.17 -3.90
N TYR A 20 12.02 -2.86 -3.76
CA TYR A 20 11.27 -1.98 -4.65
C TYR A 20 12.20 -0.89 -5.19
N ARG A 21 12.87 -1.18 -6.30
CA ARG A 21 13.96 -0.33 -6.83
C ARG A 21 13.60 1.15 -6.95
N GLU A 22 12.47 1.48 -7.55
CA GLU A 22 12.06 2.88 -7.75
C GLU A 22 11.82 3.59 -6.42
N LEU A 23 11.23 2.88 -5.44
CA LEU A 23 11.02 3.39 -4.10
C LEU A 23 12.36 3.61 -3.38
N ALA A 24 13.25 2.62 -3.40
CA ALA A 24 14.58 2.68 -2.77
C ALA A 24 15.51 3.75 -3.36
N GLU A 25 15.34 4.09 -4.64
CA GLU A 25 16.09 5.18 -5.28
C GLU A 25 15.49 6.57 -4.96
N THR A 26 14.27 6.64 -4.41
CA THR A 26 13.52 7.89 -4.22
C THR A 26 13.39 8.31 -2.76
N ILE A 27 13.07 7.38 -1.85
CA ILE A 27 12.90 7.68 -0.42
C ILE A 27 14.13 7.22 0.38
N PRO A 28 14.47 7.91 1.49
CA PRO A 28 15.62 7.55 2.33
C PRO A 28 15.34 6.38 3.27
N ASP A 29 14.08 5.99 3.46
CA ASP A 29 13.64 4.96 4.39
C ASP A 29 14.01 3.55 3.89
N GLU A 30 14.60 2.76 4.77
CA GLU A 30 14.93 1.35 4.48
C GLU A 30 13.74 0.42 4.73
N ASN A 31 12.88 0.78 5.68
CA ASN A 31 11.72 -0.02 6.10
C ASN A 31 10.51 0.87 6.36
N LEU A 32 9.34 0.45 5.89
CA LEU A 32 8.08 1.13 6.14
C LEU A 32 7.15 0.25 6.99
N GLU A 33 6.82 0.69 8.19
CA GLU A 33 5.88 -0.02 9.06
C GLU A 33 4.45 0.23 8.62
N VAL A 34 3.63 -0.82 8.50
CA VAL A 34 2.19 -0.71 8.31
C VAL A 34 1.52 -0.50 9.67
N ILE A 35 0.90 0.65 9.87
CA ILE A 35 0.35 1.06 11.19
C ILE A 35 -1.16 0.89 11.28
N GLU A 36 -1.87 0.85 10.15
CA GLU A 36 -3.33 0.80 10.14
C GLU A 36 -3.85 0.07 8.89
N GLN A 37 -4.94 -0.70 9.07
CA GLN A 37 -5.76 -1.19 7.96
C GLN A 37 -6.96 -0.28 7.75
N ILE A 38 -7.18 0.15 6.51
CA ILE A 38 -8.22 1.10 6.17
C ILE A 38 -9.56 0.38 6.08
N PRO A 39 -10.54 0.69 6.95
CA PRO A 39 -11.84 0.06 6.89
C PRO A 39 -12.61 0.53 5.65
N GLN A 40 -13.50 -0.34 5.13
CA GLN A 40 -14.24 -0.09 3.90
C GLN A 40 -15.00 1.25 3.88
N LYS A 41 -15.52 1.69 5.03
CA LYS A 41 -16.25 2.95 5.20
C LYS A 41 -15.40 4.21 4.94
N ASP A 42 -14.09 4.13 5.09
CA ASP A 42 -13.19 5.29 5.05
C ASP A 42 -12.46 5.39 3.68
N LYS A 43 -12.53 4.32 2.86
CA LYS A 43 -11.84 4.26 1.56
C LYS A 43 -12.23 5.38 0.60
N GLU A 44 -13.52 5.72 0.51
CA GLU A 44 -13.98 6.78 -0.40
C GLU A 44 -13.39 8.15 -0.03
N GLN A 45 -13.33 8.45 1.28
CA GLN A 45 -12.72 9.69 1.76
C GLN A 45 -11.23 9.75 1.40
N ILE A 46 -10.51 8.64 1.58
CA ILE A 46 -9.07 8.56 1.28
C ILE A 46 -8.82 8.68 -0.22
N VAL A 47 -9.60 7.99 -1.07
CA VAL A 47 -9.51 8.17 -2.53
C VAL A 47 -9.69 9.62 -2.94
N ASN A 48 -10.68 10.32 -2.35
CA ASN A 48 -10.92 11.72 -2.66
C ASN A 48 -9.75 12.64 -2.23
N ALA A 49 -9.13 12.36 -1.08
CA ALA A 49 -7.95 13.09 -0.61
C ALA A 49 -6.72 12.86 -1.50
N TYR A 50 -6.54 11.61 -1.95
CA TYR A 50 -5.38 11.20 -2.74
C TYR A 50 -5.54 11.42 -4.25
N LYS A 51 -6.75 11.72 -4.74
CA LYS A 51 -7.07 11.87 -6.16
C LYS A 51 -6.08 12.72 -6.98
N PRO A 52 -5.55 13.86 -6.48
CA PRO A 52 -4.56 14.65 -7.22
C PRO A 52 -3.23 13.91 -7.46
N TYR A 53 -2.91 12.93 -6.60
CA TYR A 53 -1.63 12.21 -6.56
C TYR A 53 -1.71 10.88 -7.32
N LEU A 54 -2.90 10.31 -7.54
CA LEU A 54 -3.07 9.00 -8.19
C LEU A 54 -2.75 8.98 -9.69
N ASN A 55 -2.31 10.09 -10.30
CA ASN A 55 -2.00 10.18 -11.73
C ASN A 55 -3.13 9.66 -12.66
N GLY A 56 -4.39 9.81 -12.24
CA GLY A 56 -5.56 9.33 -12.98
C GLY A 56 -5.83 7.83 -12.87
N MET A 57 -5.07 7.09 -12.04
CA MET A 57 -5.29 5.67 -11.80
C MET A 57 -6.51 5.43 -10.90
N GLU A 58 -7.27 4.38 -11.22
CA GLU A 58 -8.38 3.89 -10.39
C GLU A 58 -7.85 2.90 -9.36
N LEU A 59 -7.52 3.43 -8.17
CA LEU A 59 -6.94 2.66 -7.08
C LEU A 59 -7.84 2.66 -5.84
N SER A 60 -7.81 1.56 -5.09
CA SER A 60 -8.53 1.38 -3.82
C SER A 60 -7.53 1.28 -2.67
N PRO A 61 -7.61 2.16 -1.65
CA PRO A 61 -6.71 2.13 -0.51
C PRO A 61 -7.03 0.95 0.40
N PHE A 62 -6.01 0.39 1.06
CA PHE A 62 -6.20 -0.73 1.99
C PHE A 62 -5.40 -0.64 3.30
N ALA A 63 -4.29 0.10 3.35
CA ALA A 63 -3.49 0.25 4.56
C ALA A 63 -2.72 1.58 4.60
N VAL A 64 -2.31 1.99 5.79
CA VAL A 64 -1.49 3.19 6.06
C VAL A 64 -0.14 2.76 6.63
N THR A 65 0.91 3.43 6.20
CA THR A 65 2.28 3.25 6.70
C THR A 65 2.67 4.39 7.65
N LEU A 66 3.71 4.16 8.46
CA LEU A 66 4.31 5.20 9.28
C LEU A 66 4.76 6.36 8.38
N GLY A 67 4.32 7.59 8.70
CA GLY A 67 4.48 8.75 7.82
C GLY A 67 3.21 9.14 7.05
N ASP A 68 2.07 8.51 7.35
CA ASP A 68 0.74 8.79 6.78
C ASP A 68 0.60 8.49 5.27
N ASN A 69 1.58 7.79 4.70
CA ASN A 69 1.56 7.32 3.32
C ASN A 69 0.69 6.07 3.18
N VAL A 70 0.03 5.91 2.03
CA VAL A 70 -1.06 4.94 1.87
C VAL A 70 -0.72 3.87 0.83
N LEU A 71 -1.03 2.64 1.17
CA LEU A 71 -1.00 1.51 0.25
C LEU A 71 -2.33 1.37 -0.47
N PHE A 72 -2.25 1.23 -1.78
CA PHE A 72 -3.36 1.11 -2.70
C PHE A 72 -3.29 -0.19 -3.50
N THR A 73 -4.43 -0.65 -4.00
CA THR A 73 -4.51 -1.73 -4.99
C THR A 73 -5.38 -1.32 -6.17
N ASN A 74 -5.04 -1.79 -7.37
CA ASN A 74 -5.93 -1.70 -8.52
C ASN A 74 -6.95 -2.87 -8.52
N SER A 75 -7.82 -2.90 -9.54
CA SER A 75 -8.87 -3.93 -9.70
C SER A 75 -8.35 -5.34 -9.98
N VAL A 76 -7.08 -5.48 -10.41
CA VAL A 76 -6.43 -6.78 -10.65
C VAL A 76 -5.52 -7.21 -9.50
N GLY A 77 -5.46 -6.42 -8.41
CA GLY A 77 -4.75 -6.77 -7.19
C GLY A 77 -3.29 -6.29 -7.14
N THR A 78 -2.80 -5.48 -8.08
CA THR A 78 -1.43 -4.92 -8.02
C THR A 78 -1.35 -3.89 -6.90
N VAL A 79 -0.30 -3.98 -6.07
CA VAL A 79 -0.05 -3.06 -4.94
C VAL A 79 0.73 -1.84 -5.39
N TYR A 80 0.34 -0.68 -4.86
CA TYR A 80 1.00 0.60 -5.05
C TYR A 80 1.26 1.25 -3.70
N TYR A 81 2.42 1.87 -3.54
CA TYR A 81 2.73 2.77 -2.44
C TYR A 81 2.54 4.20 -2.94
N VAL A 82 1.79 5.02 -2.19
CA VAL A 82 1.51 6.40 -2.56
C VAL A 82 2.01 7.33 -1.46
N ASP A 83 2.97 8.15 -1.86
CA ASP A 83 3.61 9.17 -1.05
C ASP A 83 3.19 10.56 -1.52
N PHE A 84 2.87 11.46 -0.59
CA PHE A 84 2.43 12.81 -0.92
C PHE A 84 3.51 13.67 -1.57
N ASP A 85 4.77 13.46 -1.22
CA ASP A 85 5.90 14.25 -1.69
C ASP A 85 6.50 13.64 -2.97
N PHE A 86 6.50 12.31 -3.08
CA PHE A 86 7.20 11.61 -4.16
C PHE A 86 6.30 10.94 -5.19
N GLY A 87 5.00 10.79 -4.93
CA GLY A 87 4.02 10.28 -5.89
C GLY A 87 3.69 8.79 -5.74
N VAL A 88 3.38 8.12 -6.85
CA VAL A 88 2.89 6.73 -6.85
C VAL A 88 3.97 5.78 -7.33
N PHE A 89 4.20 4.73 -6.56
CA PHE A 89 5.18 3.69 -6.82
C PHE A 89 4.49 2.36 -7.04
N ASP A 90 4.77 1.71 -8.16
CA ASP A 90 4.33 0.33 -8.43
C ASP A 90 5.22 -0.63 -7.64
N MET A 91 4.60 -1.43 -6.77
CA MET A 91 5.33 -2.38 -5.95
C MET A 91 5.63 -3.68 -6.73
N GLY A 92 5.09 -3.88 -7.92
CA GLY A 92 5.37 -5.06 -8.75
C GLY A 92 4.97 -6.38 -8.07
N ARG A 93 3.98 -6.33 -7.18
CA ARG A 93 3.44 -7.46 -6.43
C ARG A 93 1.92 -7.45 -6.52
N SER A 94 1.33 -8.62 -6.62
CA SER A 94 -0.09 -8.79 -6.28
C SER A 94 -0.30 -8.66 -4.77
N LEU A 95 -1.53 -8.35 -4.35
CA LEU A 95 -1.87 -8.19 -2.95
C LEU A 95 -1.57 -9.46 -2.13
N ASP A 96 -1.83 -10.63 -2.71
CA ASP A 96 -1.55 -11.92 -2.05
C ASP A 96 -0.04 -12.14 -1.88
N GLU A 97 0.77 -11.82 -2.89
CA GLU A 97 2.24 -11.88 -2.80
C GLU A 97 2.79 -10.90 -1.77
N PHE A 98 2.30 -9.66 -1.79
CA PHE A 98 2.69 -8.61 -0.85
C PHE A 98 2.37 -9.01 0.60
N VAL A 99 1.16 -9.49 0.87
CA VAL A 99 0.77 -9.95 2.21
C VAL A 99 1.58 -11.18 2.64
N ALA A 100 1.92 -12.09 1.72
CA ALA A 100 2.77 -13.23 2.01
C ALA A 100 4.21 -12.79 2.36
N GLU A 101 4.77 -11.82 1.64
CA GLU A 101 6.09 -11.21 1.90
C GLU A 101 6.14 -10.63 3.32
N LEU A 102 5.18 -9.78 3.68
CA LEU A 102 5.08 -9.15 5.00
C LEU A 102 4.94 -10.14 6.16
N LYS A 103 4.26 -11.27 5.94
CA LYS A 103 4.05 -12.27 6.99
C LYS A 103 5.22 -13.19 7.19
N ASN A 104 5.94 -13.51 6.13
CA ASN A 104 7.06 -14.44 6.18
C ASN A 104 8.38 -13.77 6.56
N GLY A 105 8.43 -12.43 6.58
CA GLY A 105 9.63 -11.68 6.98
C GLY A 105 10.83 -12.07 6.11
N LEU A 106 10.62 -12.06 4.79
CA LEU A 106 11.72 -12.16 3.84
C LEU A 106 12.55 -10.86 3.86
#